data_AF-A0A3D1LQ02-F1
#
_entry.id   AF-A0A3D1LQ02-F1
#
_cell.length_a   1.000
_cell.length_b   1.000
_cell.length_c   1.000
_cell.angle_alpha   90.00
_cell.angle_beta   90.00
_cell.angle_gamma   90.00
#
_symmetry.space_group_name_H-M   'P 1'
#
loop_
_entity.id
_entity.type
_entity.pdbx_description
1 polymer ?
#
loop_
_entity_poly.entity_id
_entity_poly.type
_entity_poly.pdbx_seq_one_letter_code
_entity_poly.pdbx_strand_id
1 'polypeptide(L)'
;MRVYFEIMIILPMLVMCYQLYCFSVNSVGREKQERCQSLGITFMTFGIMALVFKSAPLAFFGLILMMFGFRLLAKGLDRMDKTTFIDQYQDDNPVEHD
;
A
#
# COMPACT_ATOMS: atom_id res chain seq x y z
N MET A 1 -11.77 26.45 15.68
CA MET A 1 -12.68 25.31 15.94
C MET A 1 -12.75 24.32 14.78
N ARG A 2 -13.01 24.74 13.53
CA ARG A 2 -13.12 23.82 12.37
C ARG A 2 -11.90 22.91 12.18
N VAL A 3 -10.71 23.51 12.20
CA VAL A 3 -9.42 22.79 12.09
C VAL A 3 -9.18 21.82 13.25
N TYR A 4 -9.64 22.15 14.45
CA TYR A 4 -9.49 21.28 15.63
C TYR A 4 -10.37 20.02 15.51
N PHE A 5 -11.60 20.18 15.01
CA PHE A 5 -12.49 19.07 14.66
C PHE A 5 -11.93 18.22 13.52
N GLU A 6 -11.38 18.84 12.46
CA GLU A 6 -10.71 18.12 11.37
C GLU A 6 -9.56 17.26 11.89
N ILE A 7 -8.68 17.81 12.75
CA ILE A 7 -7.57 17.06 13.35
C ILE A 7 -8.07 15.92 14.23
N MET A 8 -9.14 16.15 15.02
CA MET A 8 -9.68 15.12 15.91
C MET A 8 -10.24 13.91 15.15
N ILE A 9 -10.70 14.09 13.90
CA ILE A 9 -11.17 13.02 13.02
C ILE A 9 -10.01 12.38 12.23
N ILE A 10 -9.09 13.21 11.73
CA ILE A 10 -7.94 12.74 10.95
C ILE A 10 -7.04 11.83 11.79
N LEU A 11 -6.78 12.19 13.05
CA LEU A 11 -5.86 11.46 13.93
C LEU A 11 -6.25 9.98 14.15
N PRO A 12 -7.49 9.62 14.57
CA PRO A 12 -7.89 8.23 14.68
C PRO A 12 -7.94 7.51 13.32
N MET A 13 -8.31 8.22 12.24
CA MET A 13 -8.28 7.63 10.89
C MET A 13 -6.85 7.25 10.49
N LEU A 14 -5.87 8.08 10.82
CA LEU A 14 -4.45 7.85 10.55
C LEU A 14 -3.92 6.65 11.34
N VAL A 15 -4.32 6.51 12.61
CA VAL A 15 -4.01 5.33 13.43
C VAL A 15 -4.59 4.06 12.81
N MET A 16 -5.85 4.11 12.34
CA MET A 16 -6.48 2.97 11.67
C MET A 16 -5.73 2.60 10.37
N CYS A 17 -5.37 3.59 9.55
CA CYS A 17 -4.58 3.39 8.33
C CYS A 17 -3.22 2.75 8.64
N TYR A 18 -2.57 3.18 9.73
CA TYR A 18 -1.32 2.62 10.19
C TYR A 18 -1.46 1.16 10.66
N GLN A 19 -2.53 0.83 11.38
CA GLN A 19 -2.80 -0.56 11.77
C GLN A 19 -3.03 -1.47 10.57
N LEU A 20 -3.81 -1.01 9.58
CA LEU A 20 -4.02 -1.73 8.32
C LEU A 20 -2.72 -1.91 7.53
N TYR A 21 -1.86 -0.89 7.53
CA TYR A 21 -0.52 -0.97 6.95
C TYR A 21 0.33 -2.05 7.65
N CYS A 22 0.41 -2.03 8.98
CA CYS A 22 1.15 -3.03 9.76
C CYS A 22 0.58 -4.44 9.56
N PHE A 23 -0.73 -4.60 9.54
CA PHE A 23 -1.40 -5.87 9.28
C PHE A 23 -1.04 -6.42 7.89
N SER A 24 -1.12 -5.57 6.86
CA SER A 24 -0.77 -5.93 5.47
C SER A 24 0.69 -6.34 5.36
N VAL A 25 1.60 -5.59 6.01
CA VAL A 25 3.03 -5.89 6.01
C VAL A 25 3.37 -7.16 6.80
N ASN A 26 2.62 -7.49 7.86
CA ASN A 26 2.88 -8.67 8.68
C ASN A 26 2.24 -9.96 8.14
N SER A 27 1.27 -9.86 7.22
CA SER A 27 0.71 -11.04 6.55
C SER A 27 1.80 -11.80 5.75
N VAL A 28 1.69 -13.13 5.62
CA VAL A 28 2.68 -14.00 4.97
C VAL A 28 2.01 -14.73 3.80
N GLY A 29 2.74 -14.96 2.71
CA GLY A 29 2.27 -15.77 1.56
C GLY A 29 1.95 -14.97 0.29
N ARG A 30 1.25 -15.62 -0.66
CA ARG A 30 0.84 -15.08 -1.97
C ARG A 30 -0.30 -14.05 -1.83
N GLU A 31 -1.23 -14.28 -0.91
CA GLU A 31 -2.30 -13.32 -0.54
C GLU A 31 -1.78 -11.98 -0.01
N LYS A 32 -0.57 -11.96 0.56
CA LYS A 32 0.08 -10.72 1.02
C LYS A 32 0.23 -9.73 -0.12
N GLN A 33 0.56 -10.20 -1.31
CA GLN A 33 0.91 -9.35 -2.43
C GLN A 33 -0.32 -8.65 -3.01
N GLU A 34 -1.38 -9.41 -3.29
CA GLU A 34 -2.65 -8.87 -3.76
C GLU A 34 -3.25 -7.90 -2.74
N ARG A 35 -3.23 -8.26 -1.44
CA ARG A 35 -3.74 -7.40 -0.38
C ARG A 35 -2.90 -6.13 -0.21
N CYS A 36 -1.57 -6.24 -0.26
CA CYS A 36 -0.66 -5.08 -0.15
C CYS A 36 -0.79 -4.14 -1.35
N GLN A 37 -0.93 -4.68 -2.56
CA GLN A 37 -1.14 -3.90 -3.77
C GLN A 37 -2.52 -3.24 -3.79
N SER A 38 -3.58 -3.98 -3.44
CA SER A 38 -4.94 -3.46 -3.34
C SER A 38 -5.08 -2.37 -2.27
N LEU A 39 -4.51 -2.57 -1.06
CA LEU A 39 -4.45 -1.53 -0.03
C LEU A 39 -3.58 -0.34 -0.46
N GLY A 40 -2.48 -0.58 -1.17
CA GLY A 40 -1.63 0.47 -1.71
C GLY A 40 -2.38 1.37 -2.69
N ILE A 41 -3.13 0.79 -3.64
CA ILE A 41 -3.99 1.52 -4.57
C ILE A 41 -5.09 2.28 -3.81
N THR A 42 -5.72 1.63 -2.84
CA THR A 42 -6.78 2.25 -2.02
C THR A 42 -6.24 3.49 -1.29
N PHE A 43 -5.09 3.40 -0.62
CA PHE A 43 -4.48 4.56 0.04
C PHE A 43 -4.06 5.65 -0.95
N MET A 44 -3.58 5.29 -2.14
CA MET A 44 -3.28 6.28 -3.20
C MET A 44 -4.54 7.02 -3.64
N THR A 45 -5.65 6.32 -3.91
CA THR A 45 -6.91 6.97 -4.33
C THR A 45 -7.46 7.91 -3.25
N PHE A 46 -7.48 7.48 -1.99
CA PHE A 46 -7.87 8.35 -0.86
C PHE A 46 -6.93 9.53 -0.67
N GLY A 47 -5.62 9.32 -0.81
CA GLY A 47 -4.62 10.39 -0.73
C GLY A 47 -4.83 11.46 -1.81
N ILE A 48 -5.08 11.04 -3.06
CA ILE A 48 -5.34 11.96 -4.18
C ILE A 48 -6.65 12.72 -3.95
N MET A 49 -7.71 12.01 -3.52
CA MET A 49 -9.00 12.64 -3.21
C MET A 49 -8.85 13.69 -2.09
N ALA A 50 -8.05 13.41 -1.06
CA ALA A 50 -7.79 14.35 0.02
C ALA A 50 -7.07 15.64 -0.46
N LEU A 51 -6.21 15.55 -1.48
CA LEU A 51 -5.53 16.72 -2.07
C LEU A 51 -6.46 17.64 -2.87
N VAL A 52 -7.62 17.14 -3.33
CA VAL A 52 -8.60 17.97 -4.06
C VAL A 52 -9.21 19.03 -3.14
N PHE A 53 -9.26 18.76 -1.82
CA PHE A 53 -9.79 19.69 -0.84
C PHE A 53 -8.75 20.78 -0.52
N LYS A 54 -9.16 22.05 -0.61
CA LYS A 54 -8.36 23.23 -0.23
C LYS A 54 -8.24 23.41 1.29
N SER A 55 -7.91 22.35 2.02
CA SER A 55 -7.66 22.41 3.48
C SER A 55 -6.25 21.89 3.76
N ALA A 56 -5.42 22.73 4.39
CA ALA A 56 -4.03 22.40 4.73
C ALA A 56 -3.88 21.08 5.51
N PRO A 57 -4.66 20.79 6.58
CA PRO A 57 -4.56 19.52 7.29
C PRO A 57 -4.94 18.31 6.43
N LEU A 58 -5.93 18.45 5.54
CA LEU A 58 -6.31 17.40 4.58
C LEU A 58 -5.22 17.17 3.53
N ALA A 59 -4.52 18.21 3.10
CA ALA A 59 -3.40 18.08 2.18
C ALA A 59 -2.25 17.29 2.79
N PHE A 60 -1.87 17.59 4.04
CA PHE A 60 -0.84 16.81 4.75
C PHE A 60 -1.29 15.36 4.98
N PHE A 61 -2.54 15.14 5.36
CA PHE A 61 -3.10 13.81 5.50
C PHE A 61 -3.04 13.02 4.18
N GLY A 62 -3.40 13.65 3.06
CA GLY A 62 -3.32 13.07 1.73
C GLY A 62 -1.90 12.67 1.33
N LEU A 63 -0.92 13.52 1.62
CA LEU A 63 0.50 13.21 1.37
C LEU A 63 0.99 12.01 2.21
N ILE A 64 0.60 11.93 3.48
CA ILE A 64 0.95 10.80 4.35
C ILE A 64 0.35 9.49 3.80
N LEU A 65 -0.92 9.52 3.39
CA LEU A 65 -1.59 8.38 2.76
C LEU A 65 -0.88 7.94 1.47
N MET A 66 -0.48 8.88 0.61
CA MET A 66 0.28 8.55 -0.59
C MET A 66 1.62 7.90 -0.26
N MET A 67 2.37 8.42 0.73
CA MET A 67 3.64 7.81 1.15
C MET A 67 3.45 6.36 1.64
N PHE A 68 2.38 6.09 2.39
CA PHE A 68 2.04 4.72 2.78
C PHE A 68 1.64 3.85 1.58
N GLY A 69 0.83 4.39 0.67
CA GLY A 69 0.42 3.74 -0.57
C GLY A 69 1.61 3.32 -1.42
N PHE A 70 2.55 4.24 -1.69
CA PHE A 70 3.78 3.95 -2.41
C PHE A 70 4.64 2.88 -1.73
N ARG A 71 4.79 2.92 -0.40
CA ARG A 71 5.55 1.89 0.34
C ARG A 71 4.92 0.50 0.21
N LEU A 72 3.59 0.41 0.28
CA LEU A 72 2.88 -0.86 0.11
C LEU A 72 2.97 -1.37 -1.33
N LEU A 73 2.80 -0.49 -2.31
CA LEU A 73 2.96 -0.83 -3.73
C LEU A 73 4.37 -1.32 -4.03
N ALA A 74 5.40 -0.62 -3.55
CA ALA A 74 6.80 -1.02 -3.72
C ALA A 74 7.06 -2.40 -3.10
N LYS A 75 6.57 -2.66 -1.88
CA LYS A 75 6.70 -3.99 -1.25
C LYS A 75 5.92 -5.09 -1.96
N GLY A 76 4.77 -4.78 -2.55
CA GLY A 76 4.01 -5.71 -3.38
C GLY A 76 4.74 -6.04 -4.68
N LEU A 77 5.31 -5.03 -5.33
CA LEU A 77 6.06 -5.15 -6.60
C LEU A 77 7.41 -5.86 -6.44
N ASP A 78 8.17 -5.57 -5.39
CA ASP A 78 9.50 -6.16 -5.11
C ASP A 78 9.45 -7.70 -5.03
N ARG A 79 8.33 -8.26 -4.55
CA ARG A 79 8.13 -9.70 -4.49
C ARG A 79 7.66 -10.30 -5.82
N MET A 80 6.88 -9.53 -6.57
CA MET A 80 6.34 -9.89 -7.88
C MET A 80 7.48 -10.16 -8.87
N ASP A 81 8.50 -9.28 -8.87
CA ASP A 81 9.70 -9.41 -9.68
C ASP A 81 10.45 -10.73 -9.41
N LYS A 82 10.61 -11.11 -8.14
CA LYS A 82 11.23 -12.39 -7.75
C LYS A 82 10.41 -13.62 -8.11
N THR A 83 9.08 -13.58 -7.98
CA THR A 83 8.23 -14.73 -8.38
C THR A 83 8.20 -14.91 -9.89
N THR A 84 8.13 -13.83 -10.67
CA THR A 84 8.17 -13.89 -12.14
C THR A 84 9.52 -14.42 -12.62
N PHE A 85 10.62 -14.01 -11.97
CA PHE A 85 11.96 -14.52 -12.28
C PHE A 85 12.11 -16.02 -12.01
N ILE A 86 11.49 -16.56 -10.97
CA ILE A 86 11.53 -18.00 -10.65
C ILE A 86 10.66 -18.81 -11.61
N ASP A 87 9.46 -18.32 -11.96
CA ASP A 87 8.60 -18.98 -12.96
C ASP A 87 9.27 -19.02 -14.35
N GLN A 88 9.92 -17.92 -14.79
CA GLN A 88 10.65 -17.92 -16.08
C GLN A 88 11.83 -18.91 -16.11
N TYR A 89 12.58 -19.05 -15.01
CA TYR A 89 13.70 -19.98 -14.94
C TYR A 89 13.28 -21.47 -14.91
N GLN A 90 12.02 -21.73 -14.53
CA GLN A 90 11.47 -23.09 -14.45
C GLN A 90 10.91 -23.56 -15.80
N ASP A 91 10.44 -22.66 -16.66
CA ASP A 91 10.05 -22.97 -18.04
C ASP A 91 11.25 -23.12 -19.00
N ASP A 92 12.39 -22.48 -18.70
CA ASP A 92 13.61 -22.54 -19.53
C ASP A 92 14.52 -23.77 -19.23
N ASN A 93 14.16 -24.64 -18.28
CA ASN A 93 14.84 -25.92 -18.04
C ASN A 93 13.96 -27.09 -18.51
N PRO A 94 14.12 -27.60 -19.74
CA PRO A 94 13.52 -28.88 -20.09
C PRO A 94 14.13 -29.95 -19.17
N VAL A 95 13.28 -30.68 -18.47
CA VAL A 95 13.67 -31.85 -17.67
C VAL A 95 14.41 -32.81 -18.60
N GLU A 96 15.73 -32.86 -18.48
CA GLU A 96 16.57 -33.91 -19.05
C GLU A 96 16.17 -35.21 -18.34
N HIS A 97 15.31 -35.97 -19.00
CA HIS A 97 14.99 -37.34 -18.65
C HIS A 97 16.21 -38.21 -18.98
N ASP A 98 16.92 -38.67 -17.95
CA ASP A 98 17.74 -39.88 -17.97
C ASP A 98 17.42 -40.73 -16.73
#